data_AF-T1AZG4-F1
#
_entry.id   AF-T1AZG4-F1
#
_cell.length_a   1.000
_cell.length_b   1.000
_cell.length_c   1.000
_cell.angle_alpha   90.00
_cell.angle_beta   90.00
_cell.angle_gamma   90.00
#
_symmetry.space_group_name_H-M   'P 1'
#
loop_
_entity.id
_entity.type
_entity.pdbx_description
1 polymer ?
#
loop_
_entity_poly.entity_id
_entity_poly.type
_entity_poly.pdbx_seq_one_letter_code
_entity_poly.pdbx_strand_id
1 'polypeptide(L)'
;VAAHHHKTDFADPMTRALTTRWHAPVVVTTAVQFFETLASNHPASLRKLHQVARSAIFIDEAHAALPAHLWPLAWQWLQRLADHWGCHIVLASGSLARFWTLDEFYPRIEGSPPPEMRLSTPLVGDALRAQLGDSETRRIRYRRHPDALDLAALLDFLTV
;
A
#
# COMPACT_ATOMS: atom_id res chain seq x y z
N VAL A 1 -16.95 -4.31 6.66
CA VAL A 1 -15.69 -3.54 6.62
C VAL A 1 -15.54 -2.81 7.94
N ALA A 2 -14.45 -3.02 8.67
CA ALA A 2 -14.17 -2.27 9.90
C ALA A 2 -12.97 -1.36 9.66
N ALA A 3 -13.18 -0.04 9.77
CA ALA A 3 -12.12 0.96 9.60
C ALA A 3 -11.55 1.35 10.97
N HIS A 4 -10.25 1.16 11.14
CA HIS A 4 -9.51 1.50 12.35
C HIS A 4 -8.57 2.67 12.04
N HIS A 5 -9.05 3.89 12.28
CA HIS A 5 -8.21 5.10 12.15
C HIS A 5 -7.93 5.79 13.49
N HIS A 6 -8.67 5.43 14.55
CA HIS A 6 -8.44 5.94 15.91
C HIS A 6 -8.95 4.92 16.95
N LYS A 7 -8.27 4.76 18.09
CA LYS A 7 -8.67 3.82 19.17
C LYS A 7 -9.96 4.23 19.90
N THR A 8 -10.57 5.36 19.54
CA THR A 8 -11.57 6.06 20.38
C THR A 8 -13.00 6.03 19.84
N ASP A 9 -13.24 5.67 18.57
CA ASP A 9 -14.58 5.78 17.96
C ASP A 9 -15.30 4.43 17.81
N PHE A 10 -15.54 3.75 18.93
CA PHE A 10 -16.44 2.59 18.91
C PHE A 10 -17.46 2.70 20.04
N ALA A 11 -18.67 3.12 19.70
CA ALA A 11 -19.83 3.20 20.61
C ALA A 11 -20.26 1.80 21.13
N ASP A 12 -19.94 0.74 20.38
CA ASP A 12 -20.27 -0.64 20.72
C ASP A 12 -19.01 -1.46 21.11
N PRO A 13 -18.98 -2.08 22.31
CA PRO A 13 -17.89 -2.93 22.78
C PRO A 13 -17.54 -4.10 21.86
N MET A 14 -18.52 -4.69 21.17
CA MET A 14 -18.31 -5.81 20.25
C MET A 14 -17.54 -5.35 19.01
N THR A 15 -17.97 -4.25 18.41
CA THR A 15 -17.30 -3.61 17.25
C THR A 15 -15.88 -3.20 17.60
N ARG A 16 -15.65 -2.69 18.81
CA ARG A 16 -14.29 -2.38 19.30
C ARG A 16 -13.43 -3.64 19.38
N ALA A 17 -13.94 -4.73 19.96
CA ALA A 17 -13.19 -5.98 20.12
C ALA A 17 -12.82 -6.62 18.78
N LEU A 18 -13.77 -6.63 17.82
CA LEU A 18 -13.55 -7.15 16.47
C LEU A 18 -12.48 -6.34 15.72
N THR A 19 -12.52 -5.02 15.83
CA THR A 19 -11.58 -4.15 15.13
C THR A 19 -10.19 -4.16 15.76
N THR A 20 -10.11 -4.17 17.11
CA THR A 20 -8.82 -4.18 17.84
C THR A 20 -8.02 -5.47 17.61
N ARG A 21 -8.69 -6.57 17.27
CA ARG A 21 -8.07 -7.88 17.01
C ARG A 21 -7.96 -8.22 15.52
N TRP A 22 -8.37 -7.32 14.62
CA TRP A 22 -8.44 -7.59 13.18
C TRP A 22 -9.30 -8.82 12.81
N HIS A 23 -10.35 -9.09 13.60
CA HIS A 23 -11.20 -10.29 13.43
C HIS A 23 -12.30 -10.08 12.37
N ALA A 24 -12.47 -8.86 11.86
CA ALA A 24 -13.40 -8.59 10.78
C ALA A 24 -12.88 -9.19 9.45
N PRO A 25 -13.75 -9.72 8.56
CA PRO A 25 -13.32 -10.27 7.27
C PRO A 25 -12.56 -9.29 6.38
N VAL A 26 -12.87 -7.99 6.52
CA VAL A 26 -12.17 -6.89 5.86
C VAL A 26 -11.85 -5.83 6.90
N VAL A 27 -10.56 -5.56 7.06
CA VAL A 27 -10.00 -4.55 7.97
C VAL A 27 -9.38 -3.43 7.15
N VAL A 28 -9.79 -2.21 7.43
CA VAL A 28 -9.15 -1.00 6.90
C VAL A 28 -8.36 -0.39 8.06
N THR A 29 -7.07 -0.14 7.86
CA THR A 29 -6.17 0.40 8.88
C THR A 29 -5.15 1.31 8.22
N THR A 30 -4.46 2.14 8.99
CA THR A 30 -3.35 2.95 8.47
C THR A 30 -2.08 2.11 8.29
N ALA A 31 -1.24 2.51 7.33
CA ALA A 31 0.08 1.91 7.13
C ALA A 31 0.94 1.96 8.40
N VAL A 32 0.93 3.10 9.10
CA VAL A 32 1.61 3.26 10.40
C VAL A 32 1.18 2.18 11.38
N GLN A 33 -0.12 2.02 11.61
CA GLN A 33 -0.62 1.03 12.56
C GLN A 33 -0.27 -0.42 12.15
N PHE A 34 -0.28 -0.70 10.85
CA PHE A 34 0.09 -2.02 10.33
C PHE A 34 1.58 -2.31 10.61
N PHE A 35 2.49 -1.43 10.21
CA PHE A 35 3.92 -1.62 10.41
C PHE A 35 4.34 -1.55 11.88
N GLU A 36 3.71 -0.70 12.70
CA GLU A 36 3.92 -0.71 14.15
C GLU A 36 3.46 -2.03 14.79
N THR A 37 2.40 -2.67 14.26
CA THR A 37 1.95 -3.98 14.74
C THR A 37 3.00 -5.05 14.42
N LEU A 38 3.60 -5.02 13.23
CA LEU A 38 4.68 -5.93 12.84
C LEU A 38 5.96 -5.72 13.67
N ALA A 39 6.27 -4.48 14.03
CA ALA A 39 7.45 -4.12 14.82
C ALA A 39 7.26 -4.26 16.34
N SER A 40 6.05 -4.61 16.81
CA SER A 40 5.72 -4.57 18.23
C SER A 40 6.32 -5.74 19.01
N ASN A 41 6.64 -5.52 20.29
CA ASN A 41 6.94 -6.56 21.28
C ASN A 41 5.84 -6.69 22.35
N HIS A 42 4.72 -5.98 22.20
CA HIS A 42 3.63 -6.02 23.18
C HIS A 42 2.56 -7.06 22.79
N PRO A 43 2.18 -7.97 23.70
CA PRO A 43 1.18 -9.01 23.43
C PRO A 43 -0.16 -8.47 22.93
N ALA A 44 -0.54 -7.24 23.35
CA ALA A 44 -1.78 -6.62 22.91
C ALA A 44 -1.81 -6.30 21.41
N SER A 45 -0.69 -5.85 20.85
CA SER A 45 -0.54 -5.56 19.42
C SER A 45 -0.36 -6.86 18.63
N LEU A 46 0.51 -7.76 19.12
CA LEU A 46 0.87 -9.01 18.43
C LEU A 46 -0.32 -9.97 18.27
N ARG A 47 -1.32 -9.92 19.15
CA ARG A 47 -2.56 -10.72 19.00
C ARG A 47 -3.28 -10.52 17.66
N LYS A 48 -3.07 -9.39 16.98
CA LYS A 48 -3.63 -9.12 15.64
C LYS A 48 -2.99 -9.98 14.54
N LEU A 49 -1.74 -10.40 14.72
CA LEU A 49 -0.99 -11.14 13.69
C LEU A 49 -1.63 -12.49 13.35
N HIS A 50 -2.38 -13.09 14.28
CA HIS A 50 -3.14 -14.31 14.00
C HIS A 50 -4.15 -14.18 12.86
N GLN A 51 -4.64 -12.97 12.59
CA GLN A 51 -5.57 -12.68 11.48
C GLN A 51 -4.85 -12.26 10.20
N VAL A 52 -3.52 -12.06 10.24
CA VAL A 52 -2.71 -11.70 9.06
C VAL A 52 -2.33 -12.94 8.26
N ALA A 53 -2.13 -14.09 8.91
CA ALA A 53 -1.76 -15.31 8.22
C ALA A 53 -2.81 -15.68 7.16
N ARG A 54 -2.34 -16.03 5.96
CA ARG A 54 -3.17 -16.37 4.79
C ARG A 54 -4.14 -15.26 4.35
N SER A 55 -3.89 -14.01 4.72
CA SER A 55 -4.70 -12.87 4.30
C SER A 55 -4.15 -12.22 3.02
N ALA A 56 -4.99 -11.41 2.37
CA ALA A 56 -4.54 -10.44 1.37
C ALA A 56 -4.29 -9.09 2.04
N ILE A 57 -3.16 -8.44 1.73
CA ILE A 57 -2.70 -7.18 2.30
C ILE A 57 -2.55 -6.18 1.16
N PHE A 58 -3.39 -5.15 1.17
CA PHE A 58 -3.34 -4.06 0.21
C PHE A 58 -2.71 -2.84 0.89
N ILE A 59 -1.56 -2.40 0.38
CA ILE A 59 -0.90 -1.18 0.82
C ILE A 59 -1.14 -0.13 -0.25
N ASP A 60 -2.10 0.74 0.03
CA ASP A 60 -2.40 1.90 -0.79
C ASP A 60 -1.42 3.04 -0.50
N GLU A 61 -1.19 3.88 -1.50
CA GLU A 61 -0.13 4.88 -1.53
C GLU A 61 1.19 4.35 -0.97
N ALA A 62 1.63 3.20 -1.48
CA ALA A 62 2.83 2.51 -0.99
C ALA A 62 4.08 3.42 -1.00
N HIS A 63 4.17 4.43 -1.87
CA HIS A 63 5.28 5.38 -1.84
C HIS A 63 5.31 6.26 -0.56
N ALA A 64 4.18 6.44 0.12
CA ALA A 64 4.01 7.24 1.33
C ALA A 64 3.81 6.40 2.61
N ALA A 65 3.71 5.07 2.49
CA ALA A 65 3.37 4.20 3.61
C ALA A 65 4.46 4.13 4.70
N LEU A 66 5.74 4.32 4.34
CA LEU A 66 6.88 4.37 5.25
C LEU A 66 7.95 5.36 4.77
N PRO A 67 8.74 5.95 5.68
CA PRO A 67 9.98 6.63 5.34
C PRO A 67 10.92 5.72 4.53
N ALA A 68 11.61 6.28 3.52
CA ALA A 68 12.49 5.56 2.62
C ALA A 68 13.43 4.57 3.35
N HIS A 69 14.14 5.06 4.37
CA HIS A 69 15.13 4.27 5.12
C HIS A 69 14.55 3.06 5.89
N LEU A 70 13.24 2.98 6.11
CA LEU A 70 12.60 1.84 6.79
C LEU A 70 12.10 0.76 5.82
N TRP A 71 12.01 1.06 4.53
CA TRP A 71 11.57 0.10 3.52
C TRP A 71 12.41 -1.17 3.43
N PRO A 72 13.76 -1.15 3.55
CA PRO A 72 14.56 -2.38 3.49
C PRO A 72 14.14 -3.42 4.54
N LEU A 73 13.87 -2.96 5.76
CA LEU A 73 13.44 -3.81 6.87
C LEU A 73 11.99 -4.25 6.68
N ALA A 74 11.10 -3.32 6.37
CA ALA A 74 9.69 -3.62 6.13
C ALA A 74 9.50 -4.61 4.98
N TRP A 75 10.31 -4.50 3.93
CA TRP A 75 10.31 -5.42 2.80
C TRP A 75 10.64 -6.85 3.23
N GLN A 76 11.63 -7.05 4.10
CA GLN A 76 11.94 -8.38 4.65
C GLN A 76 10.76 -8.96 5.43
N TRP A 77 10.03 -8.14 6.20
CA TRP A 77 8.82 -8.59 6.90
C TRP A 77 7.74 -9.01 5.90
N LEU A 78 7.48 -8.20 4.87
CA LEU A 78 6.50 -8.49 3.83
C LEU A 78 6.85 -9.80 3.08
N GLN A 79 8.12 -10.02 2.76
CA GLN A 79 8.58 -11.28 2.17
C GLN A 79 8.34 -12.49 3.09
N ARG A 80 8.65 -12.37 4.38
CA ARG A 80 8.37 -13.44 5.35
C ARG A 80 6.88 -13.75 5.45
N LEU A 81 6.03 -12.72 5.44
CA LEU A 81 4.58 -12.91 5.42
C LEU A 81 4.12 -13.64 4.14
N ALA A 82 4.65 -13.28 2.98
CA ALA A 82 4.31 -13.94 1.72
C ALA A 82 4.80 -15.40 1.69
N ASP A 83 6.06 -15.65 2.01
CA ASP A 83 6.70 -16.94 1.82
C ASP A 83 6.33 -17.96 2.91
N HIS A 84 6.20 -17.51 4.16
CA HIS A 84 6.05 -18.40 5.31
C HIS A 84 4.63 -18.39 5.88
N TRP A 85 3.88 -17.29 5.70
CA TRP A 85 2.53 -17.13 6.27
C TRP A 85 1.43 -17.21 5.22
N GLY A 86 1.81 -17.40 3.95
CA GLY A 86 0.88 -17.52 2.83
C GLY A 86 0.08 -16.24 2.55
N CYS A 87 0.62 -15.08 2.93
CA CYS A 87 -0.03 -13.80 2.68
C CYS A 87 0.12 -13.40 1.20
N HIS A 88 -0.89 -12.73 0.66
CA HIS A 88 -0.82 -12.11 -0.66
C HIS A 88 -0.67 -10.61 -0.50
N ILE A 89 0.39 -10.02 -1.04
CA ILE A 89 0.67 -8.59 -0.84
C ILE A 89 0.50 -7.86 -2.16
N VAL A 90 -0.18 -6.72 -2.09
CA VAL A 90 -0.48 -5.84 -3.21
C VAL A 90 -0.06 -4.43 -2.82
N LEU A 91 0.84 -3.85 -3.61
CA LEU A 91 1.23 -2.45 -3.48
C LEU A 91 0.49 -1.64 -4.55
N ALA A 92 -0.24 -0.61 -4.13
CA ALA A 92 -0.92 0.34 -5.01
C ALA A 92 -0.35 1.74 -4.77
N SER A 93 -0.09 2.48 -5.85
CA SER A 93 0.39 3.85 -5.80
C SER A 93 0.41 4.45 -7.21
N GLY A 94 0.00 5.71 -7.36
CA GLY A 94 0.05 6.43 -8.64
C GLY A 94 1.47 6.65 -9.17
N SER A 95 2.47 6.63 -8.28
CA SER A 95 3.88 6.86 -8.58
C SER A 95 4.78 5.72 -8.06
N LEU A 96 4.29 4.48 -8.09
CA LEU A 96 4.98 3.33 -7.48
C LEU A 96 6.40 3.13 -8.05
N ALA A 97 7.41 3.52 -7.27
CA ALA A 97 8.79 3.15 -7.54
C ALA A 97 9.00 1.68 -7.16
N ARG A 98 9.62 0.89 -8.04
CA ARG A 98 9.98 -0.51 -7.77
C ARG A 98 11.20 -0.56 -6.85
N PHE A 99 11.12 0.03 -5.66
CA PHE A 99 12.26 0.19 -4.74
C PHE A 99 12.93 -1.15 -4.39
N TRP A 100 12.17 -2.25 -4.40
CA TRP A 100 12.68 -3.61 -4.19
C TRP A 100 13.60 -4.13 -5.30
N THR A 101 13.74 -3.42 -6.43
CA THR A 101 14.74 -3.74 -7.47
C THR A 101 16.05 -2.97 -7.30
N LEU A 102 16.13 -2.06 -6.33
CA LEU A 102 17.30 -1.24 -6.08
C LEU A 102 18.22 -1.95 -5.08
N ASP A 103 19.50 -2.11 -5.44
CA ASP A 103 20.50 -2.83 -4.63
C ASP A 103 20.72 -2.18 -3.25
N GLU A 104 20.55 -0.86 -3.15
CA GLU A 104 20.63 -0.09 -1.91
C GLU A 104 19.51 -0.40 -0.91
N PHE A 105 18.35 -0.86 -1.40
CA PHE A 105 17.20 -1.24 -0.56
C PHE A 105 17.14 -2.74 -0.29
N TYR A 106 17.83 -3.54 -1.10
CA TYR A 106 17.91 -4.99 -0.96
C TYR A 106 19.34 -5.46 -1.26
N PRO A 107 20.20 -5.61 -0.23
CA PRO A 107 21.54 -6.13 -0.44
C PRO A 107 21.44 -7.55 -0.99
N ARG A 108 21.84 -7.71 -2.26
CA ARG A 108 21.87 -9.02 -2.91
C ARG A 108 22.88 -9.89 -2.15
N ILE A 109 22.41 -10.96 -1.53
CA ILE A 109 23.33 -11.99 -1.04
C ILE A 109 23.92 -12.65 -2.29
N GLU A 110 25.25 -12.70 -2.37
CA GLU A 110 25.96 -13.22 -3.53
C GLU A 110 25.47 -14.65 -3.86
N GLY A 111 24.99 -14.86 -5.09
CA GLY A 111 24.42 -16.13 -5.54
C GLY A 111 22.94 -16.36 -5.21
N SER A 112 22.27 -15.47 -4.48
CA SER A 112 20.80 -15.54 -4.29
C SER A 112 20.07 -14.92 -5.50
N PRO A 113 19.02 -15.58 -6.02
CA PRO A 113 18.17 -14.95 -7.02
C PRO A 113 17.57 -13.67 -6.41
N PRO A 114 17.36 -12.59 -7.19
CA PRO A 114 16.59 -11.46 -6.71
C PRO A 114 15.26 -12.02 -6.18
N PRO A 115 14.78 -11.54 -5.02
CA PRO A 115 13.63 -12.12 -4.40
C PRO A 115 12.50 -12.10 -5.41
N GLU A 116 12.05 -13.29 -5.83
CA GLU A 116 10.89 -13.38 -6.68
C GLU A 116 9.76 -12.74 -5.92
N MET A 117 9.37 -11.59 -6.44
CA MET A 117 8.33 -10.80 -5.86
C MET A 117 7.04 -11.58 -6.01
N ARG A 118 6.63 -12.34 -5.00
CA ARG A 118 5.27 -12.86 -4.85
C ARG A 118 4.28 -11.74 -4.50
N LEU A 119 4.50 -10.52 -4.99
CA LEU A 119 3.43 -9.55 -5.05
C LEU A 119 2.51 -10.02 -6.17
N SER A 120 1.22 -10.08 -5.86
CA SER A 120 0.18 -10.37 -6.84
C SER A 120 0.02 -9.13 -7.74
N THR A 121 1.05 -8.88 -8.54
CA THR A 121 1.12 -7.80 -9.50
C THR A 121 1.53 -8.37 -10.85
N PRO A 122 0.74 -8.12 -11.90
CA PRO A 122 -0.39 -7.20 -11.92
C PRO A 122 -1.67 -7.82 -11.31
N LEU A 123 -2.40 -7.04 -10.50
CA LEU A 123 -3.67 -7.46 -9.87
C LEU A 123 -4.74 -7.82 -10.93
N VAL A 124 -4.59 -7.23 -12.11
CA VAL A 124 -5.44 -7.38 -13.28
C VAL A 124 -4.58 -7.74 -14.48
N GLY A 125 -5.08 -8.59 -15.37
CA GLY A 125 -4.38 -8.92 -16.61
C GLY A 125 -4.17 -7.70 -17.52
N ASP A 126 -3.19 -7.78 -18.42
CA ASP A 126 -2.79 -6.66 -19.28
C ASP A 126 -3.95 -6.13 -20.14
N ALA A 127 -4.87 -7.00 -20.56
CA ALA A 127 -6.06 -6.60 -21.31
C ALA A 127 -6.97 -5.65 -20.50
N LEU A 128 -7.27 -5.98 -19.25
CA LEU A 128 -8.09 -5.13 -18.38
C LEU A 128 -7.36 -3.85 -18.00
N ARG A 129 -6.04 -3.92 -17.79
CA ARG A 129 -5.20 -2.73 -17.57
C ARG A 129 -5.27 -1.76 -18.74
N ALA A 130 -5.16 -2.25 -19.98
CA ALA A 130 -5.28 -1.41 -21.18
C ALA A 130 -6.66 -0.74 -21.26
N GLN A 131 -7.74 -1.50 -21.00
CA GLN A 131 -9.11 -0.96 -20.99
C GLN A 131 -9.32 0.13 -19.91
N LEU A 132 -8.72 -0.05 -18.73
CA LEU A 132 -8.78 0.94 -17.66
C LEU A 132 -7.98 2.20 -18.01
N GLY A 133 -6.80 2.07 -18.63
CA GLY A 133 -6.00 3.21 -19.11
C GLY A 133 -6.72 4.03 -20.19
N ASP A 134 -7.38 3.36 -21.14
CA ASP A 134 -8.22 4.03 -22.15
C ASP A 134 -9.37 4.81 -21.50
N SER A 135 -9.95 4.26 -20.43
CA SER A 135 -11.04 4.91 -19.68
C SER A 135 -10.55 6.10 -18.86
N GLU A 136 -9.34 6.04 -18.31
CA GLU A 136 -8.70 7.13 -17.56
C GLU A 136 -8.43 8.34 -18.47
N THR A 137 -7.94 8.09 -19.68
CA THR A 137 -7.69 9.13 -20.70
C THR A 137 -8.97 9.84 -21.15
N ARG A 138 -10.13 9.17 -21.04
CA ARG A 138 -11.45 9.78 -21.34
C ARG A 138 -11.98 10.66 -20.21
N ARG A 139 -11.53 10.46 -18.97
CA ARG A 139 -11.99 11.23 -17.80
C ARG A 139 -11.24 12.56 -17.64
N ILE A 140 -10.01 12.65 -18.13
CA ILE A 140 -9.15 13.83 -17.95
C ILE A 140 -8.75 14.36 -19.33
N ARG A 141 -9.13 15.60 -19.65
CA ARG A 141 -8.63 16.32 -20.83
C ARG A 141 -7.38 17.10 -20.44
N TYR A 142 -6.21 16.64 -20.90
CA TYR A 142 -4.99 17.40 -20.75
C TYR A 142 -5.00 18.62 -21.68
N ARG A 143 -5.02 19.82 -21.10
CA ARG A 143 -4.75 21.07 -21.81
C ARG A 143 -3.33 21.51 -21.51
N ARG A 144 -2.60 21.97 -22.53
CA ARG A 144 -1.23 22.49 -22.39
C ARG A 144 -1.17 23.87 -23.05
N HIS A 145 -0.47 24.80 -22.42
CA HIS A 145 -0.11 26.08 -23.01
C HIS A 145 1.40 26.07 -23.31
N PRO A 146 1.84 26.36 -24.55
CA PRO A 146 3.24 26.24 -24.93
C PRO A 146 4.14 27.30 -24.26
N ASP A 147 3.59 28.48 -23.96
CA ASP A 147 4.33 29.60 -23.38
C ASP A 147 4.05 29.80 -21.89
N ALA A 148 4.99 30.44 -21.18
CA ALA A 148 4.80 30.87 -19.80
C ALA A 148 3.66 31.90 -19.71
N LEU A 149 2.67 31.61 -18.86
CA LEU A 149 1.52 32.48 -18.64
C LEU A 149 1.78 33.42 -17.46
N ASP A 150 1.35 34.68 -17.59
CA ASP A 150 1.17 35.54 -16.43
C ASP A 150 -0.07 35.10 -15.62
N LEU A 151 -0.27 35.71 -14.45
CA LEU A 151 -1.37 35.32 -13.55
C LEU A 151 -2.76 35.48 -14.21
N ALA A 152 -2.96 36.53 -15.00
CA ALA A 152 -4.24 36.81 -15.64
C ALA A 152 -4.52 35.76 -16.74
N ALA A 153 -3.55 35.52 -17.60
CA ALA A 153 -3.67 34.54 -18.68
C ALA A 153 -3.78 33.10 -18.15
N LEU A 154 -3.21 32.78 -16.98
CA LEU A 154 -3.40 31.51 -16.31
C LEU A 154 -4.83 31.33 -15.78
N LEU A 155 -5.42 32.37 -15.18
CA LEU A 155 -6.81 32.32 -14.69
C LEU A 155 -7.80 32.13 -15.84
N ASP A 156 -7.59 32.82 -16.96
CA ASP A 156 -8.40 32.63 -18.17
C ASP A 156 -8.23 31.22 -18.76
N PHE A 157 -7.01 30.67 -18.72
CA PHE A 157 -6.75 29.31 -19.21
C PHE A 157 -7.43 28.22 -18.37
N LEU A 158 -7.52 28.40 -17.05
CA LEU A 158 -8.12 27.43 -16.11
C LEU A 158 -9.66 27.47 -16.05
N THR A 159 -10.28 28.57 -16.47
CA THR A 159 -11.73 28.79 -16.35
C THR A 159 -12.55 28.29 -17.56
N VAL A 160 -11.89 27.67 -18.55
CA VAL A 160 -12.49 27.10 -19.78
C VAL A 160 -12.40 25.58 -19.79
#